data_AF-A0A8C5FMH0-F1
#
_entry.id   AF-A0A8C5FMH0-F1
#
_cell.length_a   1.000
_cell.length_b   1.000
_cell.length_c   1.000
_cell.angle_alpha   90.00
_cell.angle_beta   90.00
_cell.angle_gamma   90.00
#
_symmetry.space_group_name_H-M   'P 1'
#
loop_
_entity.id
_entity.type
_entity.pdbx_description
1 polymer ?
#
loop_
_entity_poly.entity_id
_entity_poly.type
_entity_poly.pdbx_seq_one_letter_code
_entity_poly.pdbx_strand_id
1 'polypeptide(L)'
;MTPFKSTISTGRTRNQPGLTRQGGIQSDVVTCVCCLCIFYSKTYGNVLVLDGVIQCTERDEFSYQEMIANLPICSHPSPKKVLIIGGGDGGVLREVVKHPLVASVVQCEIDEDVINVSKKYLPGMAEGFYSSKLTLHVGDGFEFMKQNQDAFDIIITDSSDPVGPAESLFKESYYELMKTALREGGILCCQGECQWLHLELIKEMRTFCKTLFPVVEYAYCTIPTYPSGQIGFMLCSKNTETNFREPVKELSHEEVESMNLKYYNSGVHRASFILPEFARKVLSSV
;
A
#
# COMPACT_ATOMS: atom_id res chain seq x y z
N MET A 1 -14.56 -5.53 -40.24
CA MET A 1 -13.74 -5.67 -39.02
C MET A 1 -14.62 -5.36 -37.82
N THR A 2 -15.06 -6.39 -37.11
CA THR A 2 -15.87 -6.25 -35.90
C THR A 2 -14.92 -5.93 -34.73
N PRO A 3 -15.12 -4.86 -33.95
CA PRO A 3 -14.27 -4.60 -32.79
C PRO A 3 -14.58 -5.64 -31.72
N PHE A 4 -13.58 -6.43 -31.32
CA PHE A 4 -13.65 -7.31 -30.16
C PHE A 4 -13.81 -6.42 -28.91
N LYS A 5 -14.99 -6.44 -28.29
CA LYS A 5 -15.20 -5.86 -26.95
C LYS A 5 -14.79 -6.92 -25.93
N SER A 6 -13.61 -6.80 -25.32
CA SER A 6 -13.27 -7.60 -24.14
C SER A 6 -13.68 -6.84 -22.88
N THR A 7 -14.62 -7.39 -22.12
CA THR A 7 -14.84 -7.00 -20.73
C THR A 7 -13.93 -7.87 -19.88
N ILE A 8 -12.95 -7.29 -19.19
CA ILE A 8 -12.19 -8.01 -18.17
C ILE A 8 -13.03 -7.95 -16.89
N SER A 9 -13.63 -9.07 -16.50
CA SER A 9 -14.16 -9.23 -15.16
C SER A 9 -13.06 -9.82 -14.29
N THR A 10 -12.70 -9.14 -13.21
CA THR A 10 -11.91 -9.71 -12.10
C THR A 10 -12.75 -10.79 -11.41
N GLY A 11 -12.76 -11.99 -11.98
CA GLY A 11 -13.51 -13.13 -11.48
C GLY A 11 -12.63 -14.36 -11.48
N ARG A 12 -12.29 -14.87 -10.29
CA ARG A 12 -11.67 -16.19 -10.12
C ARG A 12 -12.57 -17.27 -10.74
N THR A 13 -12.13 -17.94 -11.79
CA THR A 13 -12.84 -19.11 -12.32
C THR A 13 -12.36 -20.40 -11.64
N ARG A 14 -13.10 -20.88 -10.64
CA ARG A 14 -13.70 -22.24 -10.54
C ARG A 14 -14.26 -22.47 -9.13
N ASN A 15 -15.59 -22.69 -9.07
CA ASN A 15 -16.37 -23.33 -8.01
C ASN A 15 -16.41 -22.69 -6.60
N GLN A 16 -16.94 -21.47 -6.48
CA GLN A 16 -17.69 -21.08 -5.27
C GLN A 16 -19.02 -20.39 -5.67
N PRO A 17 -20.19 -20.85 -5.19
CA PRO A 17 -21.46 -20.18 -5.45
C PRO A 17 -21.57 -18.96 -4.53
N GLY A 18 -21.46 -17.75 -5.08
CA GLY A 18 -21.73 -16.53 -4.31
C GLY A 18 -21.12 -15.19 -4.76
N LEU A 19 -20.34 -15.10 -5.84
CA LEU A 19 -19.73 -13.81 -6.23
C LEU A 19 -20.57 -13.00 -7.22
N THR A 20 -20.99 -11.81 -6.76
CA THR A 20 -21.55 -10.71 -7.54
C THR A 20 -20.53 -10.16 -8.55
N ARG A 21 -20.99 -9.84 -9.77
CA ARG A 21 -20.18 -9.18 -10.80
C ARG A 21 -19.62 -7.86 -10.26
N GLN A 22 -18.30 -7.76 -10.09
CA GLN A 22 -17.62 -6.49 -9.86
C GLN A 22 -17.57 -5.67 -11.16
N GLY A 23 -17.68 -4.35 -11.02
CA GLY A 23 -17.84 -3.40 -12.13
C GLY A 23 -16.87 -3.65 -13.28
N GLY A 24 -17.42 -3.87 -14.48
CA GLY A 24 -16.61 -4.16 -15.66
C GLY A 24 -15.83 -2.93 -16.12
N ILE A 25 -14.51 -2.98 -16.03
CA ILE A 25 -13.63 -2.01 -16.68
C ILE A 25 -13.53 -2.43 -18.16
N GLN A 26 -13.99 -1.56 -19.07
CA GLN A 26 -13.89 -1.79 -20.50
C GLN A 26 -12.54 -1.27 -21.01
N SER A 27 -11.80 -2.09 -21.76
CA SER A 27 -10.48 -1.77 -22.30
C SER A 27 -10.45 -1.72 -23.82
N ASP A 28 -9.53 -0.91 -24.37
CA ASP A 28 -9.34 -0.75 -25.82
C ASP A 28 -8.02 -1.39 -26.33
N VAL A 29 -6.98 -1.53 -25.48
CA VAL A 29 -5.69 -2.18 -25.81
C VAL A 29 -5.16 -2.92 -24.58
N VAL A 30 -4.71 -4.17 -24.74
CA VAL A 30 -4.18 -5.03 -23.66
C VAL A 30 -2.79 -5.54 -24.04
N THR A 31 -1.80 -5.35 -23.17
CA THR A 31 -0.49 -6.01 -23.26
C THR A 31 -0.34 -6.95 -22.06
N CYS A 32 -0.20 -8.26 -22.31
CA CYS A 32 0.03 -9.26 -21.26
C CYS A 32 1.38 -9.94 -21.45
N VAL A 33 2.18 -10.02 -20.40
CA VAL A 33 3.41 -10.82 -20.34
C VAL A 33 3.35 -11.65 -19.06
N CYS A 34 3.07 -12.94 -19.18
CA CYS A 34 2.69 -13.79 -18.04
C CYS A 34 1.63 -13.09 -17.15
N CYS A 35 1.53 -13.40 -15.86
CA CYS A 35 0.48 -12.88 -14.98
C CYS A 35 0.42 -11.34 -14.83
N LEU A 36 1.33 -10.60 -15.46
CA LEU A 36 1.35 -9.13 -15.57
C LEU A 36 0.58 -8.66 -16.81
N CYS A 37 -0.39 -7.79 -16.60
CA CYS A 37 -1.23 -7.20 -17.65
C CYS A 37 -1.35 -5.70 -17.44
N ILE A 38 -1.15 -4.94 -18.53
CA ILE A 38 -1.42 -3.51 -18.57
C ILE A 38 -2.35 -3.18 -19.73
N PHE A 39 -3.38 -2.39 -19.45
CA PHE A 39 -4.34 -1.98 -20.46
C PHE A 39 -4.86 -0.57 -20.22
N TYR A 40 -5.29 0.08 -21.30
CA TYR A 40 -5.98 1.37 -21.21
C TYR A 40 -7.47 1.14 -21.06
N SER A 41 -8.04 1.65 -19.97
CA SER A 41 -9.48 1.63 -19.70
C SER A 41 -10.16 2.90 -20.20
N LYS A 42 -11.46 2.81 -20.51
CA LYS A 42 -12.23 3.95 -21.01
C LYS A 42 -12.39 5.11 -20.03
N THR A 43 -12.39 4.82 -18.73
CA THR A 43 -12.78 5.79 -17.69
C THR A 43 -11.84 5.85 -16.50
N TYR A 44 -10.81 4.99 -16.44
CA TYR A 44 -9.85 4.90 -15.33
C TYR A 44 -8.39 5.08 -15.77
N GLY A 45 -8.14 5.39 -17.06
CA GLY A 45 -6.79 5.49 -17.60
C GLY A 45 -6.11 4.13 -17.73
N ASN A 46 -4.79 4.11 -17.65
CA ASN A 46 -4.00 2.88 -17.61
C ASN A 46 -4.29 2.10 -16.31
N VAL A 47 -4.38 0.78 -16.44
CA VAL A 47 -4.68 -0.16 -15.37
C VAL A 47 -3.60 -1.24 -15.34
N LEU A 48 -2.97 -1.42 -14.18
CA LEU A 48 -2.03 -2.51 -13.92
C LEU A 48 -2.76 -3.65 -13.21
N VAL A 49 -2.55 -4.87 -13.71
CA VAL A 49 -3.12 -6.10 -13.16
C VAL A 49 -2.02 -7.13 -12.99
N LEU A 50 -1.95 -7.72 -11.80
CA LEU A 50 -1.06 -8.85 -11.46
C LEU A 50 -1.92 -10.03 -11.03
N ASP A 51 -1.68 -11.21 -11.60
CA ASP A 51 -2.40 -12.45 -11.28
C ASP A 51 -3.94 -12.32 -11.36
N GLY A 52 -4.41 -11.43 -12.25
CA GLY A 52 -5.84 -11.15 -12.41
C GLY A 52 -6.45 -10.20 -11.37
N VAL A 53 -5.64 -9.62 -10.49
CA VAL A 53 -6.03 -8.62 -9.47
C VAL A 53 -5.55 -7.24 -9.90
N ILE A 54 -6.44 -6.25 -9.86
CA ILE A 54 -6.10 -4.85 -10.15
C ILE A 54 -5.17 -4.34 -9.04
N GLN A 55 -3.99 -3.86 -9.43
CA GLN A 55 -3.03 -3.26 -8.51
C GLN A 55 -3.20 -1.75 -8.43
N CYS A 56 -3.41 -1.08 -9.57
CA CYS A 56 -3.63 0.36 -9.58
C CYS A 56 -4.34 0.82 -10.85
N THR A 57 -4.97 1.99 -10.77
CA THR A 57 -5.47 2.74 -11.94
C THR A 57 -5.06 4.19 -11.82
N GLU A 58 -4.76 4.84 -12.95
CA GLU A 58 -4.37 6.26 -12.96
C GLU A 58 -5.43 7.20 -12.34
N ARG A 59 -6.69 6.79 -12.36
CA ARG A 59 -7.80 7.61 -11.86
C ARG A 59 -7.91 7.67 -10.34
N ASP A 60 -7.54 6.62 -9.62
CA ASP A 60 -7.79 6.52 -8.17
C ASP A 60 -6.59 6.05 -7.33
N GLU A 61 -5.44 5.76 -7.95
CA GLU A 61 -4.20 5.39 -7.25
C GLU A 61 -3.85 6.32 -6.09
N PHE A 62 -4.14 7.61 -6.24
CA PHE A 62 -3.70 8.64 -5.31
C PHE A 62 -4.33 8.44 -3.93
N SER A 63 -5.50 7.81 -3.82
CA SER A 63 -6.07 7.51 -2.50
C SER A 63 -5.23 6.51 -1.74
N TYR A 64 -4.82 5.42 -2.39
CA TYR A 64 -4.01 4.37 -1.76
C TYR A 64 -2.58 4.87 -1.52
N GLN A 65 -1.95 5.42 -2.55
CA GLN A 65 -0.55 5.85 -2.51
C GLN A 65 -0.32 6.96 -1.48
N GLU A 66 -1.19 7.98 -1.45
CA GLU A 66 -1.06 9.05 -0.47
C GLU A 66 -1.31 8.53 0.95
N MET A 67 -2.27 7.63 1.16
CA MET A 67 -2.58 7.12 2.50
C MET A 67 -1.47 6.22 3.05
N ILE A 68 -1.03 5.22 2.28
CA ILE A 68 0.00 4.27 2.74
C ILE A 68 1.35 4.96 3.00
N ALA A 69 1.65 6.07 2.29
CA ALA A 69 2.85 6.87 2.51
C ALA A 69 2.69 7.86 3.67
N ASN A 70 1.62 8.67 3.67
CA ASN A 70 1.51 9.79 4.61
C ASN A 70 1.04 9.37 6.01
N LEU A 71 0.28 8.26 6.16
CA LEU A 71 -0.09 7.75 7.48
C LEU A 71 1.15 7.50 8.37
N PRO A 72 2.13 6.68 7.99
CA PRO A 72 3.31 6.47 8.83
C PRO A 72 4.24 7.69 8.89
N ILE A 73 4.40 8.44 7.78
CA ILE A 73 5.32 9.59 7.74
C ILE A 73 4.85 10.71 8.65
N CYS A 74 3.56 11.07 8.60
CA CYS A 74 3.02 12.13 9.44
C CYS A 74 2.88 11.70 10.92
N SER A 75 2.91 10.40 11.22
CA SER A 75 2.92 9.89 12.61
C SER A 75 4.33 9.78 13.21
N HIS A 76 5.40 9.95 12.42
CA HIS A 76 6.77 9.88 12.91
C HIS A 76 7.35 11.30 13.10
N PRO A 77 8.01 11.62 14.24
CA PRO A 77 8.49 12.98 14.51
C PRO A 77 9.66 13.43 13.61
N SER A 78 10.50 12.50 13.13
CA SER A 78 11.63 12.82 12.24
C SER A 78 12.01 11.66 11.32
N PRO A 79 11.19 11.34 10.29
CA PRO A 79 11.44 10.19 9.42
C PRO A 79 12.51 10.52 8.37
N LYS A 80 13.69 9.92 8.47
CA LYS A 80 14.84 10.19 7.58
C LYS A 80 15.13 9.05 6.61
N LYS A 81 15.04 7.80 7.08
CA LYS A 81 15.28 6.60 6.28
C LYS A 81 14.01 5.78 6.15
N VAL A 82 13.52 5.63 4.93
CA VAL A 82 12.31 4.88 4.61
C VAL A 82 12.68 3.65 3.78
N LEU A 83 12.08 2.50 4.11
CA LEU A 83 12.10 1.30 3.28
C LEU A 83 10.71 1.09 2.68
N ILE A 84 10.66 0.75 1.40
CA ILE A 84 9.47 0.30 0.68
C ILE A 84 9.73 -1.14 0.22
N ILE A 85 8.89 -2.08 0.64
CA ILE A 85 8.86 -3.45 0.13
C ILE A 85 7.69 -3.54 -0.85
N GLY A 86 7.96 -3.96 -2.08
CA GLY A 86 7.03 -3.91 -3.21
C GLY A 86 6.96 -2.53 -3.84
N GLY A 87 5.75 -2.08 -4.20
CA GLY A 87 5.50 -0.76 -4.80
C GLY A 87 6.09 -0.59 -6.20
N GLY A 88 6.11 -1.67 -7.01
CA GLY A 88 6.70 -1.68 -8.35
C GLY A 88 6.16 -0.64 -9.34
N ASP A 89 5.02 0.00 -9.07
CA ASP A 89 4.52 1.13 -9.87
C ASP A 89 5.24 2.46 -9.60
N GLY A 90 5.92 2.60 -8.45
CA GLY A 90 6.72 3.76 -8.05
C GLY A 90 5.92 4.89 -7.39
N GLY A 91 4.60 4.75 -7.26
CA GLY A 91 3.73 5.79 -6.78
C GLY A 91 3.79 6.03 -5.26
N VAL A 92 3.96 4.96 -4.46
CA VAL A 92 4.29 5.13 -3.02
C VAL A 92 5.62 5.86 -2.87
N LEU A 93 6.63 5.52 -3.67
CA LEU A 93 7.91 6.20 -3.67
C LEU A 93 7.76 7.68 -4.03
N ARG A 94 6.95 8.02 -5.05
CA ARG A 94 6.60 9.40 -5.40
C ARG A 94 6.07 10.17 -4.20
N GLU A 95 5.17 9.58 -3.42
CA GLU A 95 4.60 10.23 -2.22
C GLU A 95 5.62 10.39 -1.09
N VAL A 96 6.43 9.36 -0.83
CA VAL A 96 7.44 9.38 0.22
C VAL A 96 8.48 10.48 -0.01
N VAL A 97 8.94 10.67 -1.25
CA VAL A 97 10.04 11.62 -1.56
C VAL A 97 9.62 13.09 -1.46
N LYS A 98 8.31 13.40 -1.48
CA LYS A 98 7.76 14.74 -1.26
C LYS A 98 8.09 15.29 0.12
N HIS A 99 8.36 14.43 1.10
CA HIS A 99 8.67 14.83 2.46
C HIS A 99 10.13 15.33 2.58
N PRO A 100 10.35 16.57 3.04
CA PRO A 100 11.70 17.14 3.12
C PRO A 100 12.58 16.49 4.19
N LEU A 101 11.99 15.95 5.25
CA LEU A 101 12.74 15.24 6.30
C LEU A 101 13.25 13.87 5.84
N VAL A 102 12.61 13.26 4.85
CA VAL A 102 13.05 11.99 4.27
C VAL A 102 14.33 12.24 3.45
N ALA A 103 15.43 11.69 3.94
CA ALA A 103 16.77 11.85 3.37
C ALA A 103 17.10 10.75 2.35
N SER A 104 16.66 9.51 2.60
CA SER A 104 16.88 8.37 1.70
C SER A 104 15.72 7.39 1.73
N VAL A 105 15.39 6.84 0.56
CA VAL A 105 14.39 5.79 0.40
C VAL A 105 15.07 4.58 -0.21
N VAL A 106 14.92 3.43 0.43
CA VAL A 106 15.29 2.13 -0.15
C VAL A 106 14.01 1.48 -0.64
N GLN A 107 14.00 0.96 -1.86
CA GLN A 107 12.88 0.18 -2.37
C GLN A 107 13.37 -1.20 -2.79
N CYS A 108 12.69 -2.25 -2.34
CA CYS A 108 12.95 -3.63 -2.75
C CYS A 108 11.72 -4.20 -3.46
N GLU A 109 11.84 -4.45 -4.76
CA GLU A 109 10.79 -4.99 -5.61
C GLU A 109 11.26 -6.32 -6.22
N ILE A 110 10.42 -7.35 -6.20
CA ILE A 110 10.80 -8.70 -6.62
C ILE A 110 10.83 -8.83 -8.14
N ASP A 111 9.96 -8.10 -8.85
CA ASP A 111 9.74 -8.26 -10.29
C ASP A 111 10.20 -7.03 -11.07
N GLU A 112 11.33 -7.17 -11.78
CA GLU A 112 11.89 -6.12 -12.64
C GLU A 112 10.94 -5.73 -13.79
N ASP A 113 10.12 -6.66 -14.28
CA ASP A 113 9.20 -6.40 -15.37
C ASP A 113 8.08 -5.45 -14.93
N VAL A 114 7.62 -5.55 -13.67
CA VAL A 114 6.65 -4.61 -13.09
C VAL A 114 7.20 -3.19 -13.10
N ILE A 115 8.47 -3.00 -12.72
CA ILE A 115 9.14 -1.69 -12.74
C ILE A 115 9.22 -1.16 -14.17
N ASN A 116 9.67 -1.99 -15.11
CA ASN A 116 9.87 -1.59 -16.50
C ASN A 116 8.56 -1.24 -17.20
N VAL A 117 7.52 -2.04 -16.99
CA VAL A 117 6.16 -1.78 -17.50
C VAL A 117 5.59 -0.50 -16.87
N SER A 118 5.76 -0.30 -15.56
CA SER A 118 5.27 0.90 -14.89
C SER A 118 5.97 2.17 -15.36
N LYS A 119 7.30 2.15 -15.52
CA LYS A 119 8.04 3.29 -16.12
C LYS A 119 7.55 3.67 -17.51
N LYS A 120 7.11 2.68 -18.30
CA LYS A 120 6.67 2.91 -19.68
C LYS A 120 5.21 3.36 -19.77
N TYR A 121 4.33 2.80 -18.96
CA TYR A 121 2.87 2.95 -19.12
C TYR A 121 2.19 3.68 -17.96
N LEU A 122 2.84 3.83 -16.81
CA LEU A 122 2.35 4.55 -15.64
C LEU A 122 3.29 5.71 -15.26
N PRO A 123 3.64 6.62 -16.18
CA PRO A 123 4.69 7.61 -15.94
C PRO A 123 4.42 8.54 -14.75
N GLY A 124 3.15 8.81 -14.44
CA GLY A 124 2.76 9.64 -13.28
C GLY A 124 2.95 8.97 -11.92
N MET A 125 2.99 7.63 -11.86
CA MET A 125 3.36 6.88 -10.65
C MET A 125 4.87 6.65 -10.63
N ALA A 126 5.43 6.24 -11.77
CA ALA A 126 6.83 5.89 -11.91
C ALA A 126 7.81 7.08 -11.79
N GLU A 127 7.32 8.31 -11.70
CA GLU A 127 8.16 9.50 -11.48
C GLU A 127 9.02 9.39 -10.20
N GLY A 128 8.53 8.67 -9.19
CA GLY A 128 9.27 8.39 -7.96
C GLY A 128 10.63 7.73 -8.22
N PHE A 129 10.74 6.87 -9.24
CA PHE A 129 11.98 6.15 -9.56
C PHE A 129 13.14 7.04 -10.00
N TYR A 130 12.87 8.30 -10.38
CA TYR A 130 13.90 9.26 -10.79
C TYR A 130 14.39 10.15 -9.64
N SER A 131 13.89 9.93 -8.41
CA SER A 131 14.35 10.67 -7.24
C SER A 131 15.80 10.34 -6.89
N SER A 132 16.62 11.35 -6.62
CA SER A 132 17.99 11.17 -6.14
C SER A 132 18.07 10.56 -4.73
N LYS A 133 16.94 10.47 -4.02
CA LYS A 133 16.85 9.84 -2.69
C LYS A 133 16.73 8.31 -2.77
N LEU A 134 16.43 7.76 -3.94
CA LEU A 134 16.15 6.33 -4.11
C LEU A 134 17.43 5.48 -4.18
N THR A 135 17.41 4.36 -3.47
CA THR A 135 18.23 3.17 -3.76
C THR A 135 17.30 2.01 -4.09
N LEU A 136 17.34 1.52 -5.33
CA LEU A 136 16.49 0.44 -5.82
C LEU A 136 17.22 -0.91 -5.74
N HIS A 137 16.58 -1.90 -5.14
CA HIS A 137 17.00 -3.29 -5.14
C HIS A 137 15.93 -4.13 -5.83
N VAL A 138 16.36 -4.97 -6.77
CA VAL A 138 15.49 -5.98 -7.37
C VAL A 138 15.76 -7.31 -6.67
N GLY A 139 14.77 -7.84 -5.96
CA GLY A 139 14.90 -9.07 -5.19
C GLY A 139 13.76 -9.31 -4.20
N ASP A 140 13.86 -10.44 -3.49
CA ASP A 140 12.87 -10.84 -2.49
C ASP A 140 12.92 -9.91 -1.26
N GLY A 141 11.80 -9.26 -0.97
CA GLY A 141 11.65 -8.36 0.18
C GLY A 141 11.83 -9.06 1.53
N PHE A 142 11.38 -10.30 1.69
CA PHE A 142 11.54 -11.10 2.91
C PHE A 142 13.02 -11.40 3.17
N GLU A 143 13.78 -11.79 2.14
CA GLU A 143 15.22 -12.02 2.27
C GLU A 143 16.00 -10.71 2.46
N PHE A 144 15.56 -9.61 1.83
CA PHE A 144 16.13 -8.29 2.06
C PHE A 144 15.96 -7.85 3.51
N MET A 145 14.79 -8.10 4.10
CA MET A 145 14.49 -7.76 5.49
C MET A 145 15.44 -8.44 6.49
N LYS A 146 15.86 -9.68 6.24
CA LYS A 146 16.84 -10.40 7.09
C LYS A 146 18.21 -9.75 7.16
N GLN A 147 18.56 -8.95 6.16
CA GLN A 147 19.89 -8.32 6.04
C GLN A 147 19.97 -6.98 6.79
N ASN A 148 18.86 -6.50 7.36
CA ASN A 148 18.75 -5.16 7.93
C ASN A 148 18.37 -5.21 9.42
N GLN A 149 19.08 -4.42 10.23
CA GLN A 149 18.83 -4.25 11.66
C GLN A 149 19.01 -2.78 12.05
N ASP A 150 18.07 -2.20 12.80
CA ASP A 150 18.13 -0.81 13.29
C ASP A 150 18.42 0.23 12.17
N ALA A 151 17.90 -0.02 10.97
CA ALA A 151 18.29 0.66 9.75
C ALA A 151 17.30 1.76 9.32
N PHE A 152 16.00 1.55 9.57
CA PHE A 152 14.93 2.37 9.01
C PHE A 152 14.06 3.03 10.07
N ASP A 153 13.67 4.28 9.83
CA ASP A 153 12.70 4.98 10.68
C ASP A 153 11.28 4.58 10.30
N ILE A 154 11.03 4.34 9.00
CA ILE A 154 9.75 3.87 8.48
C ILE A 154 9.94 2.68 7.54
N ILE A 155 9.08 1.67 7.66
CA ILE A 155 8.96 0.58 6.69
C ILE A 155 7.53 0.58 6.13
N ILE A 156 7.40 0.61 4.81
CA ILE A 156 6.13 0.47 4.09
C ILE A 156 6.14 -0.86 3.34
N THR A 157 5.14 -1.70 3.55
CA THR A 157 4.91 -2.90 2.71
C THR A 157 3.72 -2.65 1.81
N ASP A 158 4.02 -2.37 0.55
CA ASP A 158 3.07 -2.18 -0.55
C ASP A 158 3.02 -3.45 -1.40
N SER A 159 2.27 -4.43 -0.88
CA SER A 159 2.15 -5.76 -1.48
C SER A 159 0.74 -6.02 -2.02
N SER A 160 0.65 -6.95 -2.98
CA SER A 160 -0.62 -7.55 -3.40
C SER A 160 -1.25 -8.39 -2.28
N ASP A 161 -2.47 -8.88 -2.53
CA ASP A 161 -3.19 -9.84 -1.69
C ASP A 161 -2.30 -11.01 -1.22
N PRO A 162 -2.58 -11.65 -0.06
CA PRO A 162 -1.80 -12.75 0.54
C PRO A 162 -1.91 -14.08 -0.25
N VAL A 163 -1.52 -14.06 -1.51
CA VAL A 163 -1.49 -15.22 -2.42
C VAL A 163 -0.16 -15.22 -3.15
N GLY A 164 0.41 -16.40 -3.34
CA GLY A 164 1.66 -16.55 -4.08
C GLY A 164 2.83 -15.90 -3.34
N PRO A 165 3.69 -15.10 -4.01
CA PRO A 165 4.89 -14.51 -3.41
C PRO A 165 4.61 -13.65 -2.16
N ALA A 166 3.44 -13.00 -2.10
CA ALA A 166 3.07 -12.10 -1.02
C ALA A 166 2.60 -12.79 0.26
N GLU A 167 2.29 -14.10 0.25
CA GLU A 167 1.76 -14.83 1.42
C GLU A 167 2.70 -14.73 2.65
N SER A 168 4.02 -14.69 2.40
CA SER A 168 5.03 -14.58 3.45
C SER A 168 4.97 -13.23 4.20
N LEU A 169 4.50 -12.17 3.53
CA LEU A 169 4.49 -10.80 4.04
C LEU A 169 3.36 -10.54 5.06
N PHE A 170 2.41 -11.46 5.19
CA PHE A 170 1.29 -11.35 6.14
C PHE A 170 1.48 -12.20 7.40
N LYS A 171 2.64 -12.87 7.55
CA LYS A 171 2.93 -13.78 8.67
C LYS A 171 3.67 -13.06 9.80
N GLU A 172 3.48 -13.52 11.03
CA GLU A 172 4.14 -12.99 12.23
C GLU A 172 5.67 -12.92 12.07
N SER A 173 6.29 -13.93 11.44
CA SER A 173 7.73 -13.96 11.18
C SER A 173 8.23 -12.77 10.34
N TYR A 174 7.42 -12.25 9.41
CA TYR A 174 7.78 -11.06 8.64
C TYR A 174 7.69 -9.79 9.49
N TYR A 175 6.70 -9.68 10.38
CA TYR A 175 6.58 -8.57 11.31
C TYR A 175 7.69 -8.56 12.37
N GLU A 176 8.21 -9.73 12.77
CA GLU A 176 9.43 -9.82 13.58
C GLU A 176 10.65 -9.24 12.85
N LEU A 177 10.83 -9.59 11.56
CA LEU A 177 11.90 -9.01 10.74
C LEU A 177 11.75 -7.49 10.60
N MET A 178 10.53 -6.98 10.38
CA MET A 178 10.25 -5.54 10.37
C MET A 178 10.60 -4.88 11.70
N LYS A 179 10.23 -5.48 12.83
CA LYS A 179 10.59 -4.97 14.17
C LYS A 179 12.11 -4.87 14.36
N THR A 180 12.87 -5.84 13.86
CA THR A 180 14.34 -5.86 13.93
C THR A 180 14.98 -4.81 13.02
N ALA A 181 14.48 -4.64 11.79
CA ALA A 181 15.00 -3.67 10.84
C ALA A 181 14.63 -2.22 11.21
N LEU A 182 13.51 -2.01 11.90
CA LEU A 182 13.10 -0.70 12.39
C LEU A 182 14.03 -0.20 13.49
N ARG A 183 14.29 1.10 13.47
CA ARG A 183 14.99 1.82 14.53
C ARG A 183 14.19 1.90 15.82
N GLU A 184 14.84 2.32 16.90
CA GLU A 184 14.10 2.78 18.07
C GLU A 184 13.09 3.87 17.68
N GLY A 185 11.85 3.71 18.12
CA GLY A 185 10.72 4.56 17.74
C GLY A 185 10.23 4.44 16.29
N GLY A 186 10.78 3.51 15.51
CA GLY A 186 10.37 3.31 14.13
C GLY A 186 8.92 2.81 13.98
N ILE A 187 8.35 3.10 12.81
CA ILE A 187 6.97 2.82 12.44
C ILE A 187 6.92 1.92 11.20
N LEU A 188 6.02 0.95 11.17
CA LEU A 188 5.65 0.26 9.94
C LEU A 188 4.23 0.57 9.50
N CYS A 189 3.99 0.51 8.19
CA CYS A 189 2.68 0.55 7.57
C CYS A 189 2.61 -0.52 6.48
N CYS A 190 1.65 -1.43 6.58
CA CYS A 190 1.42 -2.44 5.55
C CYS A 190 0.02 -2.26 4.97
N GLN A 191 -0.19 -2.60 3.70
CA GLN A 191 -1.53 -2.93 3.21
C GLN A 191 -2.15 -3.94 4.20
N GLY A 192 -3.39 -3.66 4.62
CA GLY A 192 -4.08 -4.37 5.69
C GLY A 192 -5.43 -4.95 5.26
N GLU A 193 -5.63 -5.24 3.97
CA GLU A 193 -6.86 -5.83 3.44
C GLU A 193 -8.15 -5.03 3.71
N CYS A 194 -9.30 -5.57 3.29
CA CYS A 194 -10.59 -4.88 3.37
C CYS A 194 -11.44 -5.34 4.58
N GLN A 195 -11.77 -4.43 5.49
CA GLN A 195 -12.62 -4.72 6.67
C GLN A 195 -14.01 -5.31 6.36
N TRP A 196 -14.54 -5.13 5.14
CA TRP A 196 -15.82 -5.76 4.74
C TRP A 196 -15.68 -7.23 4.33
N LEU A 197 -14.47 -7.65 3.95
CA LEU A 197 -14.21 -8.96 3.35
C LEU A 197 -13.31 -9.84 4.23
N HIS A 198 -12.34 -9.23 4.89
CA HIS A 198 -11.17 -9.90 5.48
C HIS A 198 -11.02 -9.60 6.98
N LEU A 199 -12.13 -9.33 7.67
CA LEU A 199 -12.11 -8.89 9.08
C LEU A 199 -11.43 -9.88 10.04
N GLU A 200 -11.59 -11.19 9.81
CA GLU A 200 -10.90 -12.22 10.63
C GLU A 200 -9.38 -12.20 10.41
N LEU A 201 -8.91 -12.06 9.17
CA LEU A 201 -7.47 -11.90 8.88
C LEU A 201 -6.92 -10.63 9.53
N ILE A 202 -7.63 -9.50 9.43
CA ILE A 202 -7.24 -8.23 10.06
C ILE A 202 -7.15 -8.40 11.58
N LYS A 203 -8.09 -9.14 12.19
CA LYS A 203 -8.10 -9.45 13.62
C LYS A 203 -6.90 -10.31 14.01
N GLU A 204 -6.59 -11.36 13.25
CA GLU A 204 -5.41 -12.21 13.47
C GLU A 204 -4.12 -11.38 13.38
N MET A 205 -3.98 -10.57 12.33
CA MET A 205 -2.84 -9.67 12.14
C MET A 205 -2.66 -8.70 13.30
N ARG A 206 -3.75 -8.03 13.70
CA ARG A 206 -3.73 -7.11 14.85
C ARG A 206 -3.33 -7.84 16.13
N THR A 207 -3.78 -9.07 16.32
CA THR A 207 -3.51 -9.87 17.53
C THR A 207 -2.03 -10.17 17.68
N PHE A 208 -1.37 -10.72 16.65
CA PHE A 208 0.07 -10.96 16.73
C PHE A 208 0.87 -9.65 16.68
N CYS A 209 0.43 -8.61 15.95
CA CYS A 209 1.13 -7.33 15.97
C CYS A 209 1.20 -6.75 17.39
N LYS A 210 0.17 -6.95 18.21
CA LYS A 210 0.14 -6.50 19.62
C LYS A 210 1.09 -7.27 20.53
N THR A 211 1.51 -8.48 20.18
CA THR A 211 2.57 -9.18 20.92
C THR A 211 3.95 -8.61 20.58
N LEU A 212 4.09 -8.04 19.38
CA LEU A 212 5.35 -7.51 18.85
C LEU A 212 5.56 -6.01 19.12
N PHE A 213 4.52 -5.18 19.05
CA PHE A 213 4.62 -3.73 19.10
C PHE A 213 3.75 -3.13 20.22
N PRO A 214 4.24 -2.11 20.95
CA PRO A 214 3.46 -1.45 21.99
C PRO A 214 2.22 -0.70 21.47
N VAL A 215 2.27 -0.21 20.23
CA VAL A 215 1.15 0.51 19.60
C VAL A 215 0.84 -0.12 18.25
N VAL A 216 -0.42 -0.51 18.07
CA VAL A 216 -0.95 -1.12 16.84
C VAL A 216 -2.30 -0.49 16.51
N GLU A 217 -2.42 0.09 15.32
CA GLU A 217 -3.66 0.66 14.83
C GLU A 217 -4.01 0.20 13.41
N TYR A 218 -5.30 0.31 13.08
CA TYR A 218 -5.81 -0.01 11.75
C TYR A 218 -6.56 1.21 11.20
N ALA A 219 -6.13 1.67 10.04
CA ALA A 219 -6.77 2.73 9.27
C ALA A 219 -7.35 2.16 7.97
N TYR A 220 -8.20 2.92 7.28
CA TYR A 220 -8.64 2.56 5.94
C TYR A 220 -8.83 3.79 5.03
N CYS A 221 -8.78 3.58 3.72
CA CYS A 221 -9.18 4.58 2.74
C CYS A 221 -10.18 4.00 1.74
N THR A 222 -10.82 4.88 0.97
CA THR A 222 -11.76 4.53 -0.09
C THR A 222 -11.05 4.56 -1.44
N ILE A 223 -11.06 3.44 -2.15
CA ILE A 223 -10.44 3.29 -3.47
C ILE A 223 -11.38 2.45 -4.35
N PRO A 224 -12.12 3.09 -5.29
CA PRO A 224 -13.20 2.44 -6.04
C PRO A 224 -12.82 1.15 -6.78
N THR A 225 -11.59 1.05 -7.26
CA THR A 225 -11.14 -0.09 -8.08
C THR A 225 -10.68 -1.30 -7.28
N TYR A 226 -10.53 -1.17 -5.96
CA TYR A 226 -10.23 -2.30 -5.09
C TYR A 226 -11.50 -3.04 -4.65
N PRO A 227 -11.39 -4.32 -4.24
CA PRO A 227 -12.53 -5.09 -3.76
C PRO A 227 -13.31 -4.39 -2.65
N SER A 228 -14.62 -4.27 -2.83
CA SER A 228 -15.53 -3.52 -1.94
C SER A 228 -15.27 -2.00 -1.83
N GLY A 229 -14.47 -1.43 -2.74
CA GLY A 229 -14.28 0.01 -2.89
C GLY A 229 -13.43 0.68 -1.80
N GLN A 230 -12.71 -0.10 -1.00
CA GLN A 230 -11.88 0.39 0.10
C GLN A 230 -10.83 -0.64 0.52
N ILE A 231 -9.79 -0.17 1.19
CA ILE A 231 -8.73 -1.02 1.77
C ILE A 231 -8.15 -0.43 3.03
N GLY A 232 -7.55 -1.29 3.84
CA GLY A 232 -6.98 -0.99 5.14
C GLY A 232 -5.48 -0.86 5.15
N PHE A 233 -4.98 -0.37 6.27
CA PHE A 233 -3.56 -0.26 6.58
C PHE A 233 -3.31 -0.71 8.02
N MET A 234 -2.37 -1.64 8.21
CA MET A 234 -1.88 -2.03 9.54
C MET A 234 -0.70 -1.13 9.90
N LEU A 235 -0.82 -0.38 11.00
CA LEU A 235 0.20 0.53 11.51
C LEU A 235 0.72 0.03 12.85
N CYS A 236 2.04 -0.14 12.97
CA CYS A 236 2.67 -0.53 14.23
C CYS A 236 3.86 0.38 14.55
N SER A 237 4.08 0.67 15.83
CA SER A 237 5.17 1.53 16.30
C SER A 237 5.95 0.86 17.41
N LYS A 238 7.28 1.04 17.40
CA LYS A 238 8.16 0.67 18.52
C LYS A 238 8.13 1.69 19.68
N ASN A 239 7.68 2.92 19.42
CA ASN A 239 7.48 3.93 20.46
C ASN A 239 6.10 3.75 21.12
N THR A 240 6.09 3.66 22.45
CA THR A 240 4.89 3.56 23.30
C THR A 240 4.03 4.84 23.30
N GLU A 241 4.64 5.98 22.95
CA GLU A 241 3.96 7.28 22.94
C GLU A 241 3.32 7.62 21.59
N THR A 242 3.54 6.80 20.56
CA THR A 242 2.95 7.04 19.24
C THR A 242 1.43 7.01 19.32
N ASN A 243 0.79 8.06 18.82
CA ASN A 243 -0.65 8.11 18.61
C ASN A 243 -0.94 8.20 17.11
N PHE A 244 -1.21 7.07 16.46
CA PHE A 244 -1.52 7.05 15.03
C PHE A 244 -2.80 7.83 14.68
N ARG A 245 -3.72 8.04 15.62
CA ARG A 245 -4.98 8.74 15.32
C ARG A 245 -4.81 10.25 15.21
N GLU A 246 -3.69 10.78 15.72
CA GLU A 246 -3.36 12.20 15.69
C GLU A 246 -1.98 12.37 15.03
N PRO A 247 -1.91 12.89 13.78
CA PRO A 247 -0.63 13.03 13.10
C PRO A 247 0.28 13.99 13.86
N VAL A 248 1.47 13.51 14.25
CA VAL A 248 2.51 14.34 14.90
C VAL A 248 2.90 15.52 14.00
N LYS A 249 2.92 15.30 12.68
CA LYS A 249 3.08 16.34 11.67
C LYS A 249 1.73 16.61 11.00
N GLU A 250 1.04 17.65 11.47
CA GLU A 250 -0.09 18.22 10.76
C GLU A 250 0.42 18.97 9.50
N LEU A 251 -0.18 18.65 8.35
CA LEU A 251 0.05 19.39 7.12
C LEU A 251 -0.87 20.61 7.06
N SER A 252 -0.27 21.77 6.85
CA SER A 252 -0.99 23.00 6.51
C SER A 252 -1.64 22.90 5.13
N HIS A 253 -2.57 23.83 4.83
CA HIS A 253 -3.20 23.86 3.52
C HIS A 253 -2.17 24.11 2.41
N GLU A 254 -1.20 24.99 2.66
CA GLU A 254 -0.11 25.29 1.74
C GLU A 254 0.78 24.07 1.51
N GLU A 255 1.07 23.29 2.55
CA GLU A 255 1.83 22.03 2.40
C GLU A 255 1.05 21.01 1.55
N VAL A 256 -0.24 20.83 1.81
CA VAL A 256 -1.13 19.94 1.03
C VAL A 256 -1.15 20.34 -0.45
N GLU A 257 -1.29 21.64 -0.75
CA GLU A 257 -1.24 22.16 -2.12
C GLU A 257 0.15 21.99 -2.76
N SER A 258 1.23 22.30 -2.02
CA SER A 258 2.60 22.19 -2.52
C SER A 258 3.02 20.75 -2.84
N MET A 259 2.49 19.78 -2.08
CA MET A 259 2.67 18.34 -2.29
C MET A 259 1.71 17.78 -3.36
N ASN A 260 0.80 18.62 -3.88
CA ASN A 260 -0.22 18.25 -4.86
C ASN A 260 -1.04 17.02 -4.42
N LEU A 261 -1.43 16.99 -3.15
CA LEU A 261 -2.22 15.90 -2.58
C LEU A 261 -3.68 16.02 -3.01
N LYS A 262 -4.29 14.90 -3.36
CA LYS A 262 -5.66 14.79 -3.87
C LYS A 262 -6.62 14.12 -2.89
N TYR A 263 -6.09 13.35 -1.94
CA TYR A 263 -6.88 12.60 -0.96
C TYR A 263 -6.45 12.90 0.47
N TYR A 264 -5.15 12.79 0.77
CA TYR A 264 -4.64 12.93 2.11
C TYR A 264 -4.66 14.40 2.58
N ASN A 265 -5.16 14.59 3.80
CA ASN A 265 -4.94 15.78 4.62
C ASN A 265 -5.07 15.35 6.10
N SER A 266 -4.69 16.21 7.04
CA SER A 266 -4.73 15.88 8.48
C SER A 266 -6.13 15.51 8.99
N GLY A 267 -7.20 16.04 8.36
CA GLY A 267 -8.58 15.65 8.68
C GLY A 267 -8.92 14.23 8.22
N VAL A 268 -8.54 13.89 6.99
CA VAL A 268 -8.67 12.54 6.44
C VAL A 268 -7.83 11.53 7.22
N HIS A 269 -6.62 11.91 7.63
CA HIS A 269 -5.78 11.09 8.51
C HIS A 269 -6.55 10.67 9.76
N ARG A 270 -7.08 11.63 10.54
CA ARG A 270 -7.86 11.34 11.76
C ARG A 270 -9.10 10.48 11.46
N ALA A 271 -9.83 10.82 10.40
CA ALA A 271 -11.05 10.11 10.02
C ALA A 271 -10.80 8.65 9.59
N SER A 272 -9.62 8.34 9.03
CA SER A 272 -9.29 7.00 8.55
C SER A 272 -9.25 5.92 9.63
N PHE A 273 -9.12 6.31 10.90
CA PHE A 273 -9.16 5.41 12.07
C PHE A 273 -10.57 5.24 12.66
N ILE A 274 -11.57 5.97 12.14
CA ILE A 274 -12.96 5.88 12.60
C ILE A 274 -13.64 4.74 11.82
N LEU A 275 -13.61 3.55 12.41
CA LEU A 275 -14.15 2.35 11.78
C LEU A 275 -15.67 2.23 11.98
N PRO A 276 -16.40 1.67 11.00
CA PRO A 276 -17.77 1.20 11.17
C PRO A 276 -17.92 0.31 12.42
N GLU A 277 -19.09 0.37 13.07
CA GLU A 277 -19.33 -0.26 14.37
C GLU A 277 -19.06 -1.77 14.39
N PHE A 278 -19.34 -2.48 13.28
CA PHE A 278 -19.07 -3.92 13.20
C PHE A 278 -17.57 -4.23 13.28
N ALA A 279 -16.74 -3.48 12.55
CA ALA A 279 -15.29 -3.65 12.54
C ALA A 279 -14.69 -3.13 13.86
N ARG A 280 -15.17 -1.98 14.36
CA ARG A 280 -14.73 -1.40 15.64
C ARG A 280 -14.87 -2.40 16.78
N LYS A 281 -16.02 -3.07 16.92
CA LYS A 281 -16.24 -4.08 17.98
C LYS A 281 -15.24 -5.23 17.92
N VAL A 282 -14.98 -5.75 16.71
CA VAL A 282 -14.04 -6.86 16.52
C VAL A 282 -12.61 -6.42 16.83
N LEU A 283 -12.19 -5.25 16.35
CA LEU A 283 -10.80 -4.79 16.47
C LEU A 283 -10.48 -4.09 17.80
N SER A 284 -11.49 -3.67 18.57
CA SER A 284 -11.30 -3.12 19.92
C SER A 284 -11.29 -4.17 21.02
N SER A 285 -11.80 -5.38 20.74
CA SER A 285 -11.89 -6.48 21.73
C SER A 285 -10.63 -7.34 21.81
N VAL A 286 -9.63 -7.03 21.00
CA VAL A 286 -8.29 -7.60 20.94
C VAL A 286 -7.29 -6.49 21.14
#